data_AF-A0A4E0QNZ6-F1
#
_entry.id   AF-A0A4E0QNZ6-F1
#
_cell.length_a   1.000
_cell.length_b   1.000
_cell.length_c   1.000
_cell.angle_alpha   90.00
_cell.angle_beta   90.00
_cell.angle_gamma   90.00
#
_symmetry.space_group_name_H-M   'P 1'
#
loop_
_entity.id
_entity.type
_entity.pdbx_description
1 polymer ?
#
loop_
_entity_poly.entity_id
_entity_poly.type
_entity_poly.pdbx_seq_one_letter_code
_entity_poly.pdbx_strand_id
1 'polypeptide(L)' 'MELEHFLRRILDFGCHSHYFHFKSIGTIDKSCCPDATTVVIDFDKTKDKVCSEAKLQPYKSCDALKILPELKRLD' A
#
# COMPACT_ATOMS: atom_id res chain seq x y z
N MET A 1 19.01 -1.24 -12.26
CA MET A 1 19.18 -1.29 -10.79
C MET A 1 18.42 -0.15 -10.11
N GLU A 2 18.41 1.05 -10.69
CA GLU A 2 17.68 2.22 -10.15
C GLU A 2 16.22 1.96 -9.70
N LEU A 3 15.38 1.37 -10.56
CA LEU A 3 13.96 1.17 -10.23
C LEU A 3 13.75 0.21 -9.07
N GLU A 4 14.44 -0.93 -9.04
CA GLU A 4 14.34 -1.88 -7.92
C GLU A 4 14.78 -1.21 -6.61
N HIS A 5 15.89 -0.48 -6.63
CA HIS A 5 16.38 0.22 -5.45
C HIS A 5 15.39 1.30 -4.96
N PHE A 6 14.79 2.03 -5.89
CA PHE A 6 13.74 2.99 -5.59
C PHE A 6 12.51 2.34 -4.95
N LEU A 7 12.02 1.23 -5.51
CA LEU A 7 10.88 0.50 -4.96
C LEU A 7 11.16 -0.08 -3.56
N ARG A 8 12.38 -0.60 -3.33
CA ARG A 8 12.83 -1.01 -1.98
C ARG A 8 12.79 0.16 -1.00
N ARG A 9 13.32 1.32 -1.39
CA ARG A 9 13.30 2.52 -0.53
C ARG A 9 11.89 2.97 -0.17
N ILE A 10 10.94 2.90 -1.10
CA ILE A 10 9.53 3.19 -0.81
C ILE A 10 8.98 2.19 0.20
N LEU A 11 9.22 0.90 -0.03
CA LEU A 11 8.75 -0.16 0.85
C LEU A 11 9.31 0.01 2.27
N ASP A 12 10.62 0.20 2.39
CA ASP A 12 11.30 0.39 3.67
C ASP A 12 10.78 1.63 4.41
N PHE A 13 10.60 2.75 3.70
CA PHE A 13 10.05 3.97 4.29
C PHE A 13 8.62 3.74 4.80
N GLY A 14 7.74 3.21 3.96
CA GLY A 14 6.34 3.00 4.34
C GLY A 14 6.18 2.02 5.51
N CYS A 15 7.03 1.01 5.59
CA CYS A 15 7.11 0.09 6.73
C CYS A 15 7.59 0.79 8.01
N HIS A 16 8.75 1.45 7.97
CA HIS A 16 9.37 2.07 9.15
C HIS A 16 8.57 3.25 9.68
N SER A 17 7.92 4.02 8.82
CA SER A 17 7.07 5.16 9.20
C SER A 17 5.63 4.76 9.54
N HIS A 18 5.33 3.45 9.55
CA HIS A 18 4.00 2.90 9.83
C HIS A 18 2.90 3.45 8.90
N TYR A 19 3.24 3.79 7.65
CA TYR A 19 2.27 4.17 6.63
C TYR A 19 1.68 2.94 5.93
N PHE A 20 2.48 1.89 5.74
CA PHE A 20 2.05 0.69 5.03
C PHE A 20 1.49 -0.35 5.99
N HIS A 21 0.19 -0.59 5.86
CA HIS A 21 -0.52 -1.62 6.61
C HIS A 21 -0.73 -2.84 5.72
N PHE A 22 0.02 -3.91 5.97
CA PHE A 22 -0.11 -5.14 5.18
C PHE A 22 -1.32 -5.94 5.64
N LYS A 23 -2.12 -6.37 4.66
CA LYS A 23 -3.28 -7.24 4.85
C LYS A 23 -3.44 -8.18 3.67
N SER A 24 -4.22 -9.24 3.86
CA SER A 24 -4.70 -10.02 2.74
C SER A 24 -5.72 -9.21 1.93
N ILE A 25 -5.63 -9.23 0.60
CA ILE A 25 -6.57 -8.50 -0.27
C ILE A 25 -8.02 -8.93 -0.05
N GLY A 26 -8.27 -10.19 0.31
CA GLY A 26 -9.61 -10.67 0.68
C GLY A 26 -10.19 -10.06 1.95
N THR A 27 -9.35 -9.40 2.77
CA THR A 27 -9.76 -8.78 4.05
C THR A 27 -9.86 -7.25 3.99
N ILE A 28 -9.62 -6.66 2.82
CA ILE A 28 -9.85 -5.23 2.59
C ILE A 28 -11.36 -4.98 2.51
N ASP A 29 -11.81 -3.84 3.02
CA ASP A 29 -13.23 -3.48 2.99
C ASP A 29 -13.75 -3.51 1.54
N LYS A 30 -14.93 -4.10 1.33
CA LYS A 30 -15.56 -4.28 0.01
C LYS A 30 -14.72 -5.10 -1.00
N SER A 31 -13.81 -5.95 -0.52
CA SER A 31 -13.05 -6.85 -1.40
C SER A 31 -13.99 -7.71 -2.25
N CYS A 32 -13.73 -7.76 -3.56
CA CYS A 32 -14.46 -8.60 -4.50
C CYS A 32 -13.96 -10.06 -4.52
N CYS A 33 -12.91 -10.37 -3.74
CA CYS A 33 -12.28 -11.69 -3.70
C CYS A 33 -11.94 -12.08 -2.24
N PRO A 34 -12.94 -12.42 -1.41
CA PRO A 34 -12.75 -12.62 0.04
C PRO A 34 -11.80 -13.76 0.40
N ASP A 35 -11.70 -14.78 -0.46
CA ASP A 35 -10.81 -15.93 -0.25
C ASP A 35 -9.37 -15.69 -0.72
N ALA A 36 -9.10 -14.57 -1.40
CA ALA A 36 -7.77 -14.27 -1.90
C ALA A 36 -6.82 -13.92 -0.74
N THR A 37 -5.69 -14.63 -0.69
CA THR A 37 -4.68 -14.54 0.38
C THR A 37 -3.51 -13.61 0.06
N THR A 38 -3.52 -12.98 -1.13
CA THR A 38 -2.43 -12.13 -1.59
C THR A 38 -2.22 -10.97 -0.61
N VAL A 39 -1.02 -10.90 -0.02
CA VAL A 39 -0.64 -9.81 0.87
C VAL A 39 -0.40 -8.55 0.04
N VAL A 40 -1.07 -7.47 0.43
CA VAL A 40 -1.04 -6.14 -0.18
C VAL A 40 -1.01 -5.08 0.93
N ILE A 41 -0.67 -3.86 0.56
CA ILE A 41 -0.79 -2.66 1.40
C ILE A 41 -2.24 -2.18 1.30
N ASP A 42 -2.92 -2.06 2.44
CA ASP A 42 -4.24 -1.41 2.57
C ASP A 42 -4.05 0.10 2.35
N PHE A 43 -4.24 0.53 1.10
CA PHE A 43 -3.82 1.86 0.66
C PHE A 43 -4.80 2.95 1.09
N ASP A 44 -6.06 2.59 1.36
CA ASP A 44 -7.00 3.51 2.00
C ASP A 44 -6.50 3.93 3.40
N LYS A 45 -5.98 2.99 4.21
CA LYS A 45 -5.36 3.34 5.49
C LYS A 45 -4.10 4.19 5.35
N THR A 46 -3.26 3.86 4.37
CA THR A 46 -2.06 4.66 4.08
C THR A 46 -2.45 6.10 3.75
N LYS A 47 -3.43 6.27 2.87
CA LYS A 47 -3.97 7.57 2.46
C LYS A 47 -4.56 8.32 3.66
N ASP A 48 -5.36 7.68 4.51
CA ASP A 48 -5.96 8.32 5.68
C ASP A 48 -4.90 8.91 6.61
N LYS A 49 -3.82 8.16 6.88
CA LYS A 49 -2.69 8.63 7.69
C LYS A 49 -1.98 9.81 7.04
N VAL A 50 -1.66 9.72 5.75
CA VAL A 50 -1.00 10.80 5.00
C VAL A 50 -1.87 12.06 4.97
N CYS A 51 -3.17 11.93 4.67
CA CYS A 51 -4.10 13.05 4.65
C CYS A 51 -4.23 13.70 6.03
N SER A 52 -4.28 12.90 7.09
CA SER A 52 -4.35 13.40 8.48
C SER A 52 -3.10 14.21 8.85
N GLU A 53 -1.91 13.66 8.60
CA GLU A 53 -0.65 14.32 8.97
C GLU A 53 -0.36 15.56 8.13
N ALA A 54 -0.64 15.50 6.82
CA ALA A 54 -0.43 16.62 5.90
C ALA A 54 -1.59 17.64 5.88
N LYS A 55 -2.65 17.42 6.68
CA LYS A 55 -3.88 18.24 6.71
C LYS A 55 -4.52 18.41 5.33
N LEU A 56 -4.53 17.34 4.55
CA LEU A 56 -5.11 17.29 3.21
C LEU A 56 -6.56 16.81 3.26
N GLN A 57 -7.35 17.22 2.28
CA GLN A 57 -8.68 16.64 2.09
C GLN A 57 -8.56 15.15 1.68
N PRO A 58 -9.48 14.28 2.11
CA PRO A 58 -9.47 12.88 1.71
C PRO A 58 -9.58 12.72 0.19
N TYR A 59 -8.70 11.92 -0.40
CA TYR A 59 -8.78 11.56 -1.81
C TYR A 59 -9.72 10.36 -2.03
N LYS A 60 -10.24 10.18 -3.26
CA LYS A 60 -11.09 9.03 -3.65
C LYS A 60 -10.38 7.68 -3.43
N SER A 61 -11.15 6.58 -3.42
CA SER A 61 -10.62 5.26 -3.01
C SER A 61 -9.51 4.76 -3.90
N CYS A 62 -8.55 4.14 -3.25
CA CYS A 62 -7.50 3.33 -3.86
C CYS A 62 -7.26 2.23 -2.85
N ASP A 63 -7.86 1.06 -3.12
CA ASP A 63 -8.18 0.09 -2.07
C ASP A 63 -6.92 -0.68 -1.63
N ALA A 64 -6.03 -1.00 -2.57
CA ALA A 64 -4.81 -1.77 -2.33
C ALA A 64 -3.63 -1.34 -3.19
N LEU A 65 -2.42 -1.60 -2.71
CA LEU A 65 -1.16 -1.45 -3.44
C LEU A 65 -0.23 -2.63 -3.13
N LYS A 66 0.49 -3.15 -4.12
CA LYS A 66 1.56 -4.12 -3.96
C LYS A 66 2.81 -3.62 -4.65
N ILE A 67 3.89 -3.48 -3.88
CA ILE A 67 5.21 -3.10 -4.40
C ILE A 67 6.04 -4.39 -4.49
N LEU A 68 6.55 -4.69 -5.69
CA LEU A 68 7.36 -5.88 -5.99
C LEU A 68 8.73 -5.43 -6.53
N PRO A 69 9.68 -5.06 -5.66
CA PRO A 69 10.95 -4.50 -6.10
C PRO A 69 11.76 -5.46 -6.97
N GLU A 70 11.79 -6.74 -6.61
CA GLU A 70 12.49 -7.80 -7.33
C GLU A 70 11.94 -8.00 -8.76
N LEU A 71 10.67 -7.67 -8.98
CA LEU A 71 10.03 -7.69 -10.30
C LEU A 71 10.01 -6.32 -10.97
N LYS A 72 10.52 -5.27 -10.31
CA LYS A 72 10.48 -3.88 -10.77
C LYS A 72 9.06 -3.44 -11.13
N ARG A 73 8.09 -3.84 -10.31
CA ARG A 73 6.65 -3.75 -10.62
C ARG A 73 5.85 -3.17 -9.45
N LEU A 74 4.76 -2.48 -9.79
CA LEU A 74 3.69 -2.04 -8.90
C LEU A 74 2.39 -2.66 -9.40
N ASP A 75 1.58 -3.16 -8.48
CA ASP A 75 0.24 -3.71 -8.72
C ASP A 75 -0.79 -3.09 -7.78
#